data_AF-A0A1I3R807-F1
#
_entry.id   AF-A0A1I3R807-F1
#
_cell.length_a   1.000
_cell.length_b   1.000
_cell.length_c   1.000
_cell.angle_alpha   90.00
_cell.angle_beta   90.00
_cell.angle_gamma   90.00
#
_symmetry.space_group_name_H-M   'P 1'
#
loop_
_entity.id
_entity.type
_entity.pdbx_description
1 polymer ?
#
loop_
_entity_poly.entity_id
_entity_poly.type
_entity_poly.pdbx_seq_one_letter_code
_entity_poly.pdbx_strand_id
1 'polypeptide(L)' 'METKRPGQAQRVHALHVVEAELEHLEWATRQPMIRALNASYWRRRLLAVQCGFALTHQQDLRIERILQRLGSETAE' A
#
# COMPACT_ATOMS: atom_id res chain seq x y z
N MET A 1 9.14 7.30 -35.72
CA MET A 1 9.78 7.72 -34.47
C MET A 1 8.76 7.55 -33.35
N GLU A 2 8.85 6.47 -32.59
CA GLU A 2 7.97 6.20 -31.45
C GLU A 2 8.31 7.13 -30.29
N THR A 3 7.32 7.87 -29.83
CA THR A 3 7.43 8.79 -28.69
C THR A 3 7.42 7.98 -27.39
N LYS A 4 8.60 7.68 -26.84
CA LYS A 4 8.73 7.18 -25.47
C LYS A 4 8.18 8.23 -24.50
N ARG A 5 6.98 7.99 -23.95
CA ARG A 5 6.43 8.77 -22.84
C ARG A 5 7.26 8.48 -21.57
N PRO A 6 7.90 9.49 -20.95
CA PRO A 6 8.56 9.29 -19.67
C PRO A 6 7.50 9.31 -18.57
N GLY A 7 7.45 8.28 -17.72
CA GLY A 7 6.81 8.42 -16.40
C GLY A 7 5.74 7.43 -15.98
N GLN A 8 5.39 6.41 -16.78
CA GLN A 8 4.70 5.25 -16.21
C GLN A 8 5.75 4.30 -15.65
N ALA A 9 5.97 4.38 -14.33
CA ALA A 9 6.71 3.35 -13.61
C ALA A 9 6.18 1.99 -14.06
N GLN A 10 7.06 1.17 -14.62
CA GLN A 10 6.70 -0.14 -15.14
C GLN A 10 6.30 -0.99 -13.94
N ARG A 11 4.99 -1.12 -13.71
CA ARG A 11 4.43 -1.83 -12.57
C ARG A 11 4.96 -3.26 -12.59
N VAL A 12 5.57 -3.69 -11.49
CA VAL A 12 6.18 -5.01 -11.42
C VAL A 12 5.08 -6.04 -11.15
N HIS A 13 5.06 -7.10 -11.94
CA HIS A 13 4.22 -8.28 -11.68
C HIS A 13 4.95 -9.20 -10.71
N ALA A 14 4.78 -8.96 -9.40
CA ALA A 14 5.39 -9.76 -8.34
C ALA A 14 4.34 -10.15 -7.29
N LEU A 15 3.37 -10.97 -7.72
CA LEU A 15 2.20 -11.34 -6.91
C LEU A 15 2.57 -11.83 -5.50
N HIS A 16 3.59 -12.68 -5.39
CA HIS A 16 4.05 -13.23 -4.11
C HIS A 16 4.67 -12.17 -3.19
N VAL A 17 5.39 -11.19 -3.75
CA VAL A 17 5.96 -10.07 -2.97
C VAL A 17 4.84 -9.17 -2.47
N VAL A 18 3.85 -8.88 -3.32
CA VAL A 18 2.68 -8.09 -2.95
C VAL A 18 1.91 -8.75 -1.82
N GLU A 19 1.65 -10.06 -1.88
CA GLU A 19 0.95 -10.76 -0.79
C GLU A 19 1.73 -10.70 0.53
N ALA A 20 3.03 -10.95 0.51
CA ALA A 20 3.86 -10.88 1.72
C ALA A 20 3.89 -9.47 2.32
N GLU A 21 4.00 -8.43 1.48
CA GLU A 21 3.94 -7.03 1.93
C GLU A 21 2.56 -6.68 2.50
N LEU A 22 1.47 -7.12 1.87
CA LEU A 22 0.11 -6.87 2.37
C LEU A 22 -0.16 -7.60 3.69
N GLU A 23 0.33 -8.82 3.87
CA GLU A 23 0.27 -9.53 5.15
C GLU A 23 1.03 -8.79 6.24
N HIS A 24 2.26 -8.34 5.95
CA HIS A 24 3.05 -7.57 6.89
C HIS A 24 2.35 -6.25 7.26
N LEU A 25 1.87 -5.50 6.28
CA LEU A 25 1.19 -4.22 6.50
C LEU A 25 -0.11 -4.40 7.28
N GLU A 26 -0.87 -5.46 7.01
CA GLU A 26 -2.10 -5.75 7.74
C GLU A 26 -1.82 -6.13 9.20
N TRP A 27 -0.77 -6.91 9.47
CA TRP A 27 -0.36 -7.23 10.83
C TRP A 27 0.15 -5.98 11.57
N ALA A 28 1.01 -5.19 10.92
CA ALA A 28 1.65 -4.02 11.51
C ALA A 28 0.64 -2.90 11.84
N THR A 29 -0.36 -2.68 10.97
CA THR A 29 -1.41 -1.66 11.18
C THR A 29 -2.48 -2.06 12.19
N ARG A 30 -2.45 -3.29 12.73
CA ARG A 30 -3.29 -3.72 13.84
C ARG A 30 -2.59 -3.60 15.21
N GLN A 31 -1.29 -3.31 15.22
CA GLN A 31 -0.55 -3.13 16.46
C GLN A 31 -0.80 -1.73 17.04
N PRO A 32 -0.72 -1.54 18.37
CA PRO A 32 -0.75 -0.21 18.97
C PRO A 32 0.28 0.70 18.30
N MET A 33 -0.17 1.82 17.74
CA MET A 33 0.70 2.72 17.01
C MET A 33 1.78 3.31 17.93
N ILE A 34 3.02 2.92 17.70
CA ILE A 34 4.18 3.59 18.31
C ILE A 34 4.31 4.96 17.64
N ARG A 35 4.53 6.03 18.41
CA ARG A 35 4.59 7.43 17.90
C ARG A 35 5.44 7.64 16.64
N ALA A 36 6.48 6.83 16.44
CA ALA A 36 7.36 6.90 15.27
C ALA A 36 6.73 6.36 13.96
N LEU A 37 5.76 5.45 14.04
CA LEU A 37 5.11 4.79 12.90
C LEU A 37 3.60 5.08 12.94
N ASN A 38 3.27 6.36 12.76
CA ASN A 38 1.88 6.84 12.78
C ASN A 38 1.09 6.44 11.52
N ALA A 39 -0.21 6.67 11.54
CA ALA A 39 -1.11 6.34 10.43
C ALA A 39 -0.66 6.92 9.07
N SER A 40 -0.07 8.12 9.06
CA SER A 40 0.45 8.73 7.83
C SER A 40 1.66 7.98 7.26
N TYR A 41 2.53 7.42 8.11
CA TYR A 41 3.64 6.57 7.67
C TYR A 41 3.11 5.31 6.97
N TRP A 42 2.17 4.60 7.60
CA TRP A 42 1.59 3.38 7.02
C TRP A 42 0.81 3.64 5.74
N ARG A 43 0.08 4.75 5.67
CA ARG A 43 -0.60 5.21 4.45
C ARG A 43 0.38 5.39 3.29
N ARG A 44 1.54 6.01 3.52
CA ARG A 44 2.57 6.15 2.48
C ARG A 44 3.11 4.81 2.00
N ARG A 45 3.31 3.83 2.90
CA ARG A 45 3.76 2.48 2.54
C ARG A 45 2.74 1.74 1.66
N LEU A 46 1.46 1.79 2.01
CA LEU A 46 0.37 1.20 1.22
C LEU A 46 0.27 1.81 -0.18
N LEU A 47 0.35 3.16 -0.28
CA LEU A 47 0.33 3.84 -1.58
C LEU A 47 1.56 3.50 -2.43
N ALA A 48 2.74 3.31 -1.81
CA ALA A 48 3.94 2.89 -2.54
C ALA A 48 3.77 1.49 -3.16
N VAL A 49 3.12 0.55 -2.46
CA VAL A 49 2.78 -0.77 -3.02
C VAL A 49 1.80 -0.62 -4.19
N GLN A 50 0.77 0.21 -4.05
CA GLN A 50 -0.22 0.46 -5.10
C GLN A 50 0.38 1.13 -6.36
N CYS A 51 1.39 1.98 -6.19
CA CYS A 51 2.09 2.61 -7.30
C CYS A 51 3.15 1.70 -7.94
N GLY A 52 3.82 0.86 -7.15
CA GLY A 52 4.97 0.06 -7.58
C GLY A 52 4.61 -1.27 -8.27
N PHE A 53 3.43 -1.82 -7.99
CA PHE A 53 3.05 -3.16 -8.44
C PHE A 53 1.76 -3.17 -9.27
N ALA A 54 1.66 -4.18 -10.13
CA ALA A 54 0.41 -4.50 -10.80
C ALA A 54 -0.43 -5.37 -9.85
N LEU A 55 -1.48 -4.77 -9.29
CA LEU A 55 -2.32 -5.41 -8.29
C LEU A 55 -3.49 -6.16 -8.95
N THR A 56 -3.92 -7.24 -8.29
CA THR A 56 -5.22 -7.85 -8.57
C THR A 56 -6.33 -7.04 -7.91
N HIS A 57 -7.57 -7.20 -8.38
CA HIS A 57 -8.73 -6.55 -7.77
C HIS A 57 -8.87 -6.89 -6.28
N GLN A 58 -8.57 -8.14 -5.88
CA GLN A 58 -8.62 -8.55 -4.47
C GLN A 58 -7.56 -7.84 -3.62
N GLN A 59 -6.37 -7.61 -4.18
CA GLN A 59 -5.27 -6.89 -3.50
C GLN A 59 -5.61 -5.41 -3.33
N ASP A 60 -6.18 -4.76 -4.35
CA ASP A 60 -6.64 -3.37 -4.24
C ASP A 60 -7.71 -3.21 -3.15
N LEU A 61 -8.72 -4.09 -3.12
CA LEU A 61 -9.74 -4.08 -2.07
C LEU A 61 -9.16 -4.29 -0.66
N ARG A 62 -8.07 -5.06 -0.53
CA ARG A 62 -7.38 -5.28 0.74
C ARG A 62 -6.65 -4.00 1.17
N ILE A 63 -5.96 -3.33 0.25
CA ILE A 63 -5.30 -2.05 0.50
C ILE A 63 -6.32 -0.99 0.96
N GLU A 64 -7.45 -0.87 0.28
CA GLU A 64 -8.50 0.10 0.63
C GLU A 64 -9.03 -0.10 2.05
N ARG A 65 -9.24 -1.35 2.49
CA ARG A 65 -9.67 -1.65 3.87
C ARG A 65 -8.64 -1.23 4.91
N ILE A 66 -7.35 -1.43 4.62
CA ILE A 66 -6.28 -1.01 5.54
C ILE A 66 -6.23 0.53 5.59
N LEU A 67 -6.35 1.20 4.44
CA LEU A 67 -6.37 2.67 4.36
C LEU A 67 -7.56 3.28 5.10
N GLN A 68 -8.74 2.67 5.02
CA GLN A 68 -9.93 3.10 5.77
C GLN A 68 -9.69 3.01 7.28
N ARG A 69 -9.12 1.90 7.78
CA ARG A 69 -8.79 1.74 9.20
C ARG A 69 -7.82 2.82 9.69
N LEU A 70 -6.77 3.08 8.92
CA LEU A 70 -5.79 4.12 9.24
C LEU A 70 -6.39 5.53 9.22
N GLY A 71 -7.43 5.78 8.42
CA GLY A 71 -8.15 7.05 8.39
C GLY A 71 -9.09 7.24 9.57
N SER A 72 -9.73 6.17 10.05
CA SER A 72 -10.59 6.23 11.25
C SER A 72 -9.81 6.47 12.54
N GLU A 73 -8.55 6.05 12.63
CA GLU A 73 -7.72 6.24 13.83
C GLU A 73 -7.12 7.67 13.96
N THR A 74 -7.27 8.53 12.94
CA THR A 74 -6.76 9.93 12.98
C THR A 74 -7.82 10.98 13.32
N ALA A 75 -9.04 10.55 13.67
CA ALA A 75 -10.16 11.45 13.98
C ALA A 75 -10.40 11.67 15.50
N GLU A 76 -9.39 11.44 16.33
CA GLU A 76 -9.41 11.66 17.78
C GLU A 76 -8.45 12.79 18.20
#